data_AF-A0A645JRJ0-F1
#
_entry.id   AF-A0A645JRJ0-F1
#
_cell.length_a   1.000
_cell.length_b   1.000
_cell.length_c   1.000
_cell.angle_alpha   90.00
_cell.angle_beta   90.00
_cell.angle_gamma   90.00
#
_symmetry.space_group_name_H-M   'P 1'
#
loop_
_entity.id
_entity.type
_entity.pdbx_description
1 polymer ?
#
loop_
_entity_poly.entity_id
_entity_poly.type
_entity_poly.pdbx_seq_one_letter_code
_entity_poly.pdbx_strand_id
1 'polypeptide(L)'
;MIRLLSGGNQQKIVVSKWLRSDMKIMLLDEPTAGVDISSKKELIATIRKFTNEGNGAIFVSSELQELMAVCDRIYILKKGRIINELRHEEIESEEVLQNAVQQ
;
A
#
# COMPACT_ATOMS: atom_id res chain seq x y z
N MET A 1 -18.99 -16.61 5.30
CA MET A 1 -19.21 -16.35 3.86
C MET A 1 -18.03 -15.67 3.19
N ILE A 2 -17.50 -14.53 3.64
CA ILE A 2 -16.35 -13.86 2.99
C ILE A 2 -15.09 -14.75 2.96
N ARG A 3 -14.79 -15.47 4.04
CA ARG A 3 -13.64 -16.41 4.14
C ARG A 3 -13.64 -17.57 3.13
N LEU A 4 -14.75 -17.82 2.43
CA LEU A 4 -14.86 -18.89 1.43
C LEU A 4 -14.50 -18.43 0.01
N LEU A 5 -14.23 -17.13 -0.18
CA LEU A 5 -13.82 -16.57 -1.46
C LEU A 5 -12.30 -16.63 -1.61
N SER A 6 -11.80 -16.66 -2.85
CA SER A 6 -10.37 -16.46 -3.13
C SER A 6 -9.89 -15.11 -2.58
N GLY A 7 -8.60 -14.99 -2.26
CA GLY A 7 -8.01 -13.74 -1.75
C GLY A 7 -8.39 -12.51 -2.60
N GLY A 8 -8.28 -12.62 -3.92
CA GLY A 8 -8.69 -11.56 -4.85
C GLY A 8 -10.18 -11.19 -4.79
N ASN A 9 -11.08 -12.16 -4.60
CA ASN A 9 -12.52 -11.87 -4.46
C ASN A 9 -12.86 -11.24 -3.10
N GLN A 10 -12.17 -11.64 -2.03
CA GLN A 10 -12.30 -10.97 -0.74
C GLN A 10 -11.86 -9.50 -0.85
N GLN A 11 -10.73 -9.27 -1.53
CA GLN A 11 -10.18 -7.94 -1.77
C GLN A 11 -11.12 -7.05 -2.59
N LYS A 12 -11.71 -7.58 -3.66
CA LYS A 12 -12.71 -6.85 -4.48
C LYS A 12 -13.90 -6.37 -3.66
N ILE A 13 -14.41 -7.20 -2.74
CA ILE A 13 -15.50 -6.81 -1.85
C ILE A 13 -15.09 -5.68 -0.91
N VAL A 14 -13.87 -5.72 -0.36
CA VAL A 14 -13.35 -4.68 0.54
C VAL A 14 -13.18 -3.35 -0.21
N VAL A 15 -12.54 -3.38 -1.37
CA VAL A 15 -12.36 -2.21 -2.25
C VAL A 15 -13.72 -1.61 -2.65
N SER A 16 -14.69 -2.46 -2.99
CA SER A 16 -16.05 -2.01 -3.35
C SER A 16 -16.76 -1.26 -2.23
N LYS A 17 -16.49 -1.62 -0.96
CA LYS A 17 -17.06 -0.93 0.21
C LYS A 17 -16.46 0.46 0.38
N TRP A 18 -15.17 0.61 0.10
CA TRP A 18 -14.47 1.90 0.20
C TRP A 18 -14.89 2.88 -0.89
N LEU A 19 -15.10 2.41 -2.12
CA LEU A 19 -15.51 3.27 -3.24
C LEU A 19 -16.94 3.79 -3.14
N ARG A 20 -17.74 3.28 -2.19
CA ARG A 20 -19.13 3.72 -1.96
C ARG A 20 -19.27 4.81 -0.90
N SER A 21 -18.18 5.21 -0.24
CA SER A 21 -18.18 6.29 0.75
C SER A 21 -17.50 7.54 0.18
N ASP A 22 -17.90 8.72 0.67
CA ASP A 22 -17.20 10.00 0.43
C ASP A 22 -15.87 10.09 1.20
N MET A 23 -15.12 8.99 1.23
CA MET A 23 -13.88 8.85 1.97
C MET A 23 -12.78 9.71 1.35
N LYS A 24 -12.04 10.42 2.20
CA LYS A 24 -10.89 11.25 1.79
C LYS A 24 -9.54 10.63 2.11
N ILE A 25 -9.49 9.66 3.02
CA ILE A 25 -8.26 8.98 3.42
C ILE A 25 -8.49 7.47 3.51
N MET A 26 -7.67 6.69 2.80
CA MET A 26 -7.66 5.23 2.87
C MET A 26 -6.49 4.74 3.73
N LEU A 27 -6.74 3.89 4.72
CA LEU A 27 -5.70 3.23 5.50
C LEU A 27 -5.66 1.75 5.10
N LEU A 28 -4.51 1.28 4.64
CA LEU A 28 -4.29 -0.08 4.20
C LEU A 28 -3.15 -0.70 5.01
N ASP A 29 -3.45 -1.80 5.70
CA ASP A 29 -2.47 -2.56 6.50
C ASP A 29 -2.27 -3.94 5.90
N GLU A 30 -1.07 -4.19 5.37
CA GLU A 30 -0.68 -5.40 4.63
C GLU A 30 -1.74 -5.85 3.60
N PRO A 31 -2.22 -4.95 2.72
CA PRO A 31 -3.44 -5.17 1.93
C PRO A 31 -3.28 -6.19 0.79
N THR A 32 -2.06 -6.68 0.60
CA THR A 32 -1.61 -7.63 -0.42
C THR A 32 -1.24 -8.99 0.18
N ALA A 33 -1.34 -9.15 1.49
CA ALA A 33 -1.05 -10.42 2.15
C ALA A 33 -1.99 -11.53 1.64
N GLY A 34 -1.40 -12.60 1.10
CA GLY A 34 -2.15 -13.77 0.61
C GLY A 34 -2.97 -13.54 -0.67
N VAL A 35 -2.71 -12.46 -1.42
CA VAL A 35 -3.29 -12.25 -2.76
C VAL A 35 -2.27 -12.57 -3.85
N ASP A 36 -2.74 -13.00 -5.02
CA ASP A 36 -1.89 -13.28 -6.18
C ASP A 36 -1.39 -12.00 -6.86
N ILE A 37 -0.41 -12.16 -7.75
CA ILE A 37 0.24 -11.05 -8.47
C ILE A 37 -0.76 -10.20 -9.28
N SER A 38 -1.78 -10.82 -9.90
CA SER A 38 -2.77 -10.08 -10.68
C SER A 38 -3.64 -9.23 -9.77
N SER A 39 -4.15 -9.82 -8.68
CA SER A 39 -4.94 -9.12 -7.67
C SER A 39 -4.16 -7.96 -7.02
N LYS A 40 -2.87 -8.15 -6.76
CA LYS A 40 -1.97 -7.10 -6.26
C LYS A 40 -1.92 -5.89 -7.21
N LYS A 41 -1.75 -6.13 -8.52
CA LYS A 41 -1.74 -5.07 -9.54
C LYS A 41 -3.07 -4.32 -9.60
N GLU A 42 -4.20 -5.02 -9.52
CA GLU A 42 -5.54 -4.41 -9.50
C GLU A 42 -5.74 -3.51 -8.26
N LEU A 43 -5.28 -3.95 -7.08
CA LEU A 43 -5.32 -3.15 -5.86
C LEU A 43 -4.51 -1.86 -6.03
N ILE A 44 -3.25 -1.98 -6.47
CA ILE A 44 -2.36 -0.83 -6.68
C ILE A 44 -2.98 0.18 -7.65
N ALA A 45 -3.54 -0.30 -8.76
CA ALA A 45 -4.23 0.56 -9.72
C ALA A 45 -5.43 1.29 -9.10
N THR A 46 -6.17 0.62 -8.21
CA THR A 46 -7.31 1.22 -7.50
C THR A 46 -6.86 2.30 -6.53
N ILE A 47 -5.80 2.05 -5.75
CA ILE A 47 -5.24 3.03 -4.81
C ILE A 47 -4.76 4.26 -5.59
N ARG A 48 -4.02 4.08 -6.68
CA ARG A 48 -3.56 5.18 -7.54
C ARG A 48 -4.72 5.99 -8.12
N LYS A 49 -5.78 5.33 -8.57
CA LYS A 49 -6.98 6.05 -9.05
C LYS A 49 -7.57 6.92 -7.94
N PHE A 50 -7.71 6.36 -6.74
CA PHE A 50 -8.26 7.07 -5.59
C PHE A 50 -7.42 8.28 -5.19
N THR A 51 -6.09 8.16 -5.20
CA THR A 51 -5.18 9.28 -4.88
C THR A 51 -5.12 10.33 -5.98
N ASN A 52 -5.20 9.93 -7.26
CA ASN A 52 -5.28 10.85 -8.39
C ASN A 52 -6.54 11.73 -8.39
N GLU A 53 -7.60 11.31 -7.70
CA GLU A 53 -8.82 12.10 -7.47
C GLU A 53 -8.63 13.15 -6.35
N GLY A 54 -7.42 13.31 -5.81
CA GLY A 54 -7.07 14.27 -4.76
C GLY A 54 -7.26 13.77 -3.33
N ASN A 55 -7.50 12.47 -3.16
CA ASN A 55 -7.63 11.83 -1.84
C ASN A 55 -6.25 11.30 -1.35
N GLY A 56 -6.14 11.00 -0.05
CA GLY A 56 -4.91 10.47 0.56
C GLY A 56 -4.96 8.97 0.82
N ALA A 57 -3.82 8.29 0.75
CA ALA A 57 -3.70 6.90 1.18
C ALA A 57 -2.51 6.73 2.13
N ILE A 58 -2.70 5.94 3.19
CA ILE A 58 -1.64 5.44 4.06
C ILE A 58 -1.54 3.95 3.80
N PHE A 59 -0.38 3.53 3.29
CA PHE A 59 -0.10 2.14 2.93
C PHE A 59 0.99 1.60 3.86
N VAL A 60 0.65 0.56 4.62
CA VAL A 60 1.57 -0.16 5.50
C VAL A 60 1.83 -1.52 4.87
N SER A 61 3.10 -1.82 4.61
CA SER A 61 3.54 -3.08 4.02
C SER A 61 4.98 -3.36 4.43
N SER A 62 5.31 -4.64 4.51
CA SER A 62 6.67 -5.15 4.67
C SER A 62 7.34 -5.47 3.33
N GLU A 63 6.60 -5.41 2.21
CA GLU A 63 7.09 -5.68 0.86
C GLU A 63 7.59 -4.38 0.20
N LEU A 64 8.91 -4.25 0.07
CA LEU A 64 9.56 -3.01 -0.42
C LEU A 64 9.10 -2.62 -1.83
N GLN A 65 8.92 -3.58 -2.72
CA GLN A 65 8.46 -3.35 -4.09
C GLN A 65 7.06 -2.71 -4.14
N GLU A 66 6.19 -3.00 -3.18
CA GLU A 66 4.86 -2.40 -3.11
C GLU A 66 4.94 -0.95 -2.68
N LEU A 67 5.75 -0.67 -1.65
CA LEU A 67 5.99 0.68 -1.17
C LEU A 67 6.56 1.55 -2.29
N MET A 68 7.53 1.04 -3.04
CA MET A 68 8.08 1.73 -4.21
C MET A 68 7.03 1.92 -5.32
N ALA A 69 6.14 0.96 -5.55
CA ALA A 69 5.14 1.07 -6.61
C ALA A 69 4.01 2.05 -6.28
N VAL A 70 3.71 2.31 -5.01
CA VAL A 70 2.50 3.03 -4.58
C VAL A 70 2.79 4.37 -3.92
N CYS A 71 3.85 4.46 -3.11
CA CYS A 71 4.01 5.55 -2.17
C CYS A 71 4.81 6.73 -2.74
N ASP A 72 4.29 7.94 -2.59
CA ASP A 72 5.04 9.18 -2.86
C ASP A 72 6.09 9.46 -1.77
N ARG A 73 5.82 9.02 -0.54
CA ARG A 73 6.69 9.14 0.64
C ARG A 73 6.63 7.87 1.47
N ILE A 74 7.76 7.44 2.00
CA ILE A 74 7.89 6.28 2.89
C ILE A 74 8.46 6.75 4.22
N TYR A 75 7.79 6.36 5.31
CA TYR A 75 8.28 6.55 6.66
C TYR A 75 8.73 5.22 7.25
N ILE A 76 9.93 5.20 7.83
CA ILE A 76 10.46 3.99 8.47
C ILE A 76 10.17 4.08 9.96
N LEU A 77 9.35 3.15 10.46
CA LEU A 77 8.97 3.06 11.85
C LEU A 77 9.81 1.99 12.57
N LYS A 78 10.54 2.38 13.62
CA LYS A 78 11.34 1.46 14.45
C LYS A 78 11.09 1.77 15.92
N LYS A 79 10.70 0.75 16.70
CA LYS A 79 10.39 0.87 18.15
C LYS A 79 9.40 2.01 18.46
N GLY A 80 8.36 2.15 17.64
CA GLY A 80 7.30 3.15 17.82
C GLY A 80 7.71 4.60 17.47
N ARG A 81 8.84 4.80 16.80
CA ARG A 81 9.30 6.11 16.34
C ARG A 81 9.60 6.10 14.86
N ILE A 82 9.28 7.20 14.18
CA ILE A 82 9.74 7.44 12.81
C ILE A 82 11.23 7.75 12.91
N ILE A 83 12.05 6.89 12.32
CA ILE A 83 13.51 7.05 12.31
C ILE A 83 14.03 7.64 11.01
N ASN A 84 13.23 7.58 9.95
CA ASN A 84 13.58 8.10 8.65
C ASN A 84 12.33 8.43 7.82
N GLU A 85 12.49 9.36 6.88
CA GLU A 85 11.52 9.71 5.85
C GLU A 85 12.25 9.73 4.50
N LEU A 86 11.69 9.04 3.50
CA LEU A 86 12.19 9.02 2.15
C LEU A 86 11.08 9.47 1.20
N ARG A 87 11.39 10.34 0.26
CA ARG A 87 10.55 10.66 -0.89
C ARG A 87 10.80 9.63 -1.98
N HIS A 88 9.79 9.40 -2.82
CA HIS A 88 9.89 8.46 -3.93
C HIS A 88 11.11 8.73 -4.83
N GLU A 89 11.42 10.01 -5.08
CA GLU A 89 12.56 10.46 -5.89
C GLU A 89 13.93 10.09 -5.29
N GLU A 90 14.00 9.86 -3.98
CA GLU A 90 15.24 9.48 -3.27
C GLU A 90 15.47 7.96 -3.31
N ILE A 91 14.51 7.19 -3.82
CA ILE A 91 14.53 5.73 -3.86
C ILE A 91 14.85 5.27 -5.28
N GLU A 92 16.14 5.21 -5.60
CA GLU A 92 16.62 4.80 -6.92
C GLU A 92 16.45 3.29 -7.16
N SER A 93 16.47 2.49 -6.09
CA SER A 93 16.36 1.03 -6.16
C SER A 93 15.80 0.43 -4.87
N GLU A 94 15.35 -0.81 -4.95
CA GLU A 94 14.91 -1.59 -3.78
C GLU A 94 16.04 -1.74 -2.76
N GLU A 95 17.30 -1.85 -3.22
CA GLU A 95 18.48 -1.95 -2.36
C GLU A 95 18.68 -0.69 -1.51
N VAL A 96 18.48 0.50 -2.08
CA VAL A 96 18.56 1.78 -1.33
C VAL A 96 17.52 1.79 -0.21
N LEU A 97 16.28 1.41 -0.52
CA LEU A 97 15.21 1.36 0.47
C LEU A 97 15.47 0.30 1.54
N GLN A 98 15.95 -0.88 1.15
CA GLN A 98 16.29 -1.96 2.06
C GLN A 98 17.38 -1.54 3.05
N ASN A 99 18.43 -0.89 2.56
CA ASN A 99 19.51 -0.36 3.39
C ASN A 99 19.00 0.68 4.39
N ALA A 100 18.09 1.56 3.98
CA ALA A 100 17.50 2.56 4.86
C ALA A 100 16.66 1.93 5.99
N VAL A 101 15.97 0.81 5.73
CA VAL A 101 15.18 0.07 6.74
C VAL A 101 16.08 -0.65 7.75
N GLN A 102 17.28 -1.08 7.34
CA GLN A 102 18.20 -1.83 8.20
C GLN A 102 19.02 -0.98 9.17
N GLN A 103 19.17 0.33 8.89
CA GLN A 103 19.79 1.31 9.81
C GLN A 103 18.95 1.45 11.11
#